data_AF-A0A525CF85-F1
#
_entry.id   AF-A0A525CF85-F1
#
_cell.length_a   1.000
_cell.length_b   1.000
_cell.length_c   1.000
_cell.angle_alpha   90.00
_cell.angle_beta   90.00
_cell.angle_gamma   90.00
#
_symmetry.space_group_name_H-M   'P 1'
#
loop_
_entity.id
_entity.type
_entity.pdbx_description
1 polymer ?
#
loop_
_entity_poly.entity_id
_entity_poly.type
_entity_poly.pdbx_seq_one_letter_code
_entity_poly.pdbx_strand_id
1 'polypeptide(L)'
;MLKVIRMFVVIIVIVIYAAAKAETGNFYKIIEIPSKAGFPHKVALFAADAVELPKKIVIFIPGNAFNMESWYPFARKFNTAGVSAVAVNVRSYDGIKSTIEYLADNGYKDISLVGASLGGRVMLDVLSENDFPAVSRLIALSPYDGSSIKNNRYKKLFIISARDHWGIYRAVKGIYADSAEPKRIKELDTAVHAQHLLKGEFAKEVSEAIMQFILE
;
A
#
# COMPACT_ATOMS: atom_id res chain seq x y z
N MET A 1 -15.05 -27.45 -20.64
CA MET A 1 -15.71 -27.82 -19.37
C MET A 1 -14.89 -27.51 -18.11
N LEU A 2 -13.57 -27.75 -18.09
CA LEU A 2 -12.73 -27.58 -16.88
C LEU A 2 -12.55 -26.12 -16.36
N LYS A 3 -12.62 -25.11 -17.24
CA LYS A 3 -12.50 -23.68 -16.85
C LYS A 3 -13.71 -23.15 -16.09
N VAL A 4 -14.91 -23.64 -16.42
CA VAL A 4 -16.16 -23.17 -15.81
C VAL A 4 -16.25 -23.68 -14.36
N ILE A 5 -15.84 -24.92 -14.11
CA ILE A 5 -15.84 -25.53 -12.77
C ILE A 5 -14.88 -24.79 -11.82
N ARG A 6 -13.68 -24.41 -12.28
CA ARG A 6 -12.74 -23.60 -11.48
C ARG A 6 -13.33 -22.23 -11.10
N MET A 7 -14.05 -21.59 -12.01
CA MET A 7 -14.65 -20.28 -11.76
C MET A 7 -15.76 -20.36 -10.70
N PHE A 8 -16.60 -21.40 -10.75
CA PHE A 8 -17.65 -21.63 -9.74
C PHE A 8 -17.08 -22.00 -8.36
N VAL A 9 -16.02 -22.81 -8.30
CA VAL A 9 -15.37 -23.15 -7.02
C VAL A 9 -14.73 -21.92 -6.37
N VAL A 10 -14.06 -21.07 -7.14
CA VAL A 10 -13.47 -19.82 -6.64
C VAL A 10 -14.56 -18.87 -6.12
N ILE A 11 -15.68 -18.73 -6.84
CA ILE A 11 -16.81 -17.87 -6.40
C ILE A 11 -17.42 -18.41 -5.10
N ILE A 12 -17.63 -19.73 -4.98
CA ILE A 12 -18.22 -20.34 -3.78
C ILE A 12 -17.30 -20.18 -2.56
N VAL A 13 -15.98 -20.36 -2.74
CA VAL A 13 -15.00 -20.13 -1.65
C VAL A 13 -14.98 -18.67 -1.21
N ILE A 14 -15.06 -17.72 -2.15
CA ILE A 14 -15.13 -16.27 -1.82
C ILE A 14 -16.40 -15.94 -1.03
N VAL A 15 -17.55 -16.51 -1.41
CA VAL A 15 -18.84 -16.27 -0.74
C VAL A 15 -18.88 -16.87 0.66
N ILE A 16 -18.36 -18.08 0.85
CA ILE A 16 -18.28 -18.72 2.17
C ILE A 16 -17.30 -17.98 3.09
N TYR A 17 -16.17 -17.52 2.56
CA TYR A 17 -15.16 -16.79 3.33
C TYR A 17 -15.66 -15.40 3.78
N ALA A 18 -16.45 -14.73 2.93
CA ALA A 18 -17.09 -13.46 3.29
C ALA A 18 -18.14 -13.62 4.41
N ALA A 19 -18.90 -14.73 4.40
CA ALA A 19 -19.91 -15.02 5.41
C ALA A 19 -19.28 -15.32 6.79
N ALA A 20 -18.19 -16.10 6.84
CA ALA A 20 -17.53 -16.45 8.11
C ALA A 20 -16.86 -15.26 8.80
N LYS A 21 -16.29 -14.29 8.05
CA LYS A 21 -15.71 -13.07 8.65
C LYS A 21 -16.75 -12.05 9.11
N ALA A 22 -17.97 -12.12 8.60
CA ALA A 22 -19.07 -11.27 9.06
C ALA A 22 -19.49 -11.61 10.50
N GLU A 23 -19.26 -12.85 10.96
CA GLU A 23 -19.68 -13.32 12.29
C GLU A 23 -18.79 -12.82 13.45
N THR A 24 -17.53 -12.40 13.20
CA THR A 24 -16.57 -12.03 14.28
C THR A 24 -16.52 -10.53 14.61
N GLY A 25 -17.34 -9.69 13.96
CA GLY A 25 -17.53 -8.28 14.32
C GLY A 25 -16.41 -7.29 13.97
N ASN A 26 -15.16 -7.71 13.73
CA ASN A 26 -14.09 -6.82 13.23
C ASN A 26 -13.14 -7.53 12.24
N PHE A 27 -13.00 -6.96 11.04
CA PHE A 27 -12.10 -7.43 9.97
C PHE A 27 -10.61 -7.12 10.23
N TYR A 28 -10.29 -6.47 11.36
CA TYR A 28 -8.95 -6.04 11.72
C TYR A 28 -8.71 -6.12 13.22
N LYS A 29 -7.44 -6.09 13.61
CA LYS A 29 -6.97 -5.92 14.99
C LYS A 29 -6.12 -4.67 15.08
N ILE A 30 -6.30 -3.87 16.13
CA ILE A 30 -5.34 -2.81 16.45
C ILE A 30 -4.16 -3.46 17.17
N ILE A 31 -2.97 -3.27 16.63
CA ILE A 31 -1.71 -3.71 17.26
C ILE A 31 -0.81 -2.51 17.49
N GLU A 32 0.07 -2.62 18.46
CA GLU A 32 1.11 -1.63 18.73
C GLU A 32 2.42 -2.08 18.11
N ILE A 33 3.04 -1.19 17.35
CA ILE A 33 4.35 -1.39 16.75
C ILE A 33 5.38 -0.72 17.67
N PRO A 34 6.32 -1.49 18.25
CA PRO A 34 7.42 -0.90 19.00
C PRO A 34 8.33 -0.12 18.05
N SER A 35 8.89 0.99 18.54
CA SER A 35 9.90 1.76 17.82
C SER A 35 11.18 1.81 18.63
N LYS A 36 12.32 1.56 17.98
CA LYS A 36 13.65 1.61 18.64
C LYS A 36 14.12 3.05 18.90
N ALA A 37 13.70 3.99 18.05
CA ALA A 37 14.18 5.38 18.04
C ALA A 37 13.06 6.41 18.30
N GLY A 38 11.81 5.97 18.43
CA GLY A 38 10.66 6.84 18.64
C GLY A 38 9.61 6.21 19.55
N PHE A 39 8.43 6.83 19.58
CA PHE A 39 7.31 6.30 20.36
C PHE A 39 6.67 5.10 19.65
N PRO A 40 6.19 4.10 20.41
CA PRO A 40 5.36 3.05 19.84
C PRO A 40 4.13 3.67 19.19
N HIS A 41 3.63 3.03 18.14
CA HIS A 41 2.45 3.53 17.42
C HIS A 41 1.48 2.43 17.05
N LYS A 42 0.21 2.80 17.01
CA LYS A 42 -0.88 1.87 16.68
C LYS A 42 -1.07 1.75 15.18
N VAL A 43 -1.38 0.54 14.74
CA VAL A 43 -1.76 0.23 13.37
C VAL A 43 -2.97 -0.70 13.35
N ALA A 44 -3.74 -0.67 12.27
CA ALA A 44 -4.84 -1.61 12.04
C ALA A 44 -4.36 -2.74 11.12
N LEU A 45 -4.26 -3.96 11.66
CA LEU A 45 -3.88 -5.17 10.94
C LEU A 45 -5.12 -5.94 10.45
N PHE A 46 -5.23 -6.07 9.13
CA PHE A 46 -6.19 -6.90 8.42
C PHE A 46 -5.48 -8.20 8.01
N ALA A 47 -5.43 -9.18 8.92
CA ALA A 47 -4.74 -10.44 8.67
C ALA A 47 -5.51 -11.29 7.64
N ALA A 48 -4.83 -11.67 6.56
CA ALA A 48 -5.31 -12.73 5.69
C ALA A 48 -5.02 -14.09 6.35
N ASP A 49 -5.90 -15.06 6.14
CA ASP A 49 -5.62 -16.44 6.53
C ASP A 49 -4.63 -17.02 5.52
N ALA A 50 -3.36 -16.64 5.68
CA ALA A 50 -2.29 -17.06 4.79
C ALA A 50 -2.01 -18.54 5.02
N VAL A 51 -2.60 -19.40 4.18
CA VAL A 51 -2.26 -20.83 4.09
C VAL A 51 -0.99 -21.03 3.26
N GLU A 52 -0.66 -20.09 2.36
CA GLU A 52 0.50 -20.18 1.46
C GLU A 52 1.61 -19.19 1.83
N LEU A 53 2.85 -19.67 1.71
CA LEU A 53 4.08 -18.89 1.87
C LEU A 53 4.60 -18.40 0.50
N PRO A 54 5.24 -17.22 0.42
CA PRO A 54 5.54 -16.31 1.53
C PRO A 54 4.34 -15.47 1.99
N LYS A 55 4.29 -15.14 3.29
CA LYS A 55 3.28 -14.22 3.84
C LYS A 55 3.42 -12.84 3.18
N LYS A 56 2.38 -12.42 2.46
CA LYS A 56 2.29 -11.12 1.78
C LYS A 56 1.57 -10.10 2.64
N ILE A 57 2.04 -8.84 2.62
CA ILE A 57 1.36 -7.73 3.30
C ILE A 57 1.52 -6.42 2.56
N VAL A 58 0.49 -5.58 2.63
CA VAL A 58 0.52 -4.20 2.13
C VAL A 58 0.47 -3.22 3.31
N ILE A 59 1.39 -2.25 3.35
CA ILE A 59 1.40 -1.15 4.30
C ILE A 59 0.79 0.08 3.63
N PHE A 60 -0.26 0.64 4.22
CA PHE A 60 -0.91 1.87 3.76
C PHE A 60 -0.52 3.06 4.65
N ILE A 61 0.05 4.09 4.02
CA ILE A 61 0.58 5.28 4.69
C ILE A 61 -0.24 6.50 4.24
N PRO A 62 -1.05 7.10 5.14
CA PRO A 62 -2.00 8.15 4.79
C PRO A 62 -1.33 9.47 4.40
N GLY A 63 -1.98 10.22 3.52
CA GLY A 63 -1.67 11.64 3.30
C GLY A 63 -2.01 12.51 4.51
N ASN A 64 -1.57 13.77 4.54
CA ASN A 64 -1.68 14.63 5.73
C ASN A 64 -3.12 14.80 6.26
N ALA A 65 -4.10 14.89 5.36
CA ALA A 65 -5.52 15.06 5.70
C ALA A 65 -6.24 13.76 6.12
N PHE A 66 -5.53 12.63 6.22
CA PHE A 66 -6.11 11.31 6.41
C PHE A 66 -5.53 10.60 7.65
N ASN A 67 -6.12 9.47 8.02
CA ASN A 67 -5.70 8.59 9.12
C ASN A 67 -5.76 7.12 8.67
N MET A 68 -5.44 6.17 9.54
CA MET A 68 -5.46 4.75 9.18
C MET A 68 -6.86 4.26 8.71
N GLU A 69 -7.94 4.78 9.29
CA GLU A 69 -9.32 4.40 9.00
C GLU A 69 -9.70 4.67 7.54
N SER A 70 -9.14 5.73 6.96
CA SER A 70 -9.36 6.10 5.57
C SER A 70 -8.91 5.01 4.57
N TRP A 71 -8.05 4.08 4.98
CA TRP A 71 -7.59 2.95 4.19
C TRP A 71 -8.41 1.68 4.39
N TYR A 72 -9.29 1.60 5.40
CA TYR A 72 -9.99 0.36 5.75
C TYR A 72 -10.79 -0.27 4.60
N PRO A 73 -11.55 0.51 3.80
CA PRO A 73 -12.26 -0.08 2.66
C PRO A 73 -11.31 -0.74 1.65
N PHE A 74 -10.10 -0.20 1.51
CA PHE A 74 -9.11 -0.69 0.56
C PHE A 74 -8.30 -1.85 1.14
N ALA A 75 -7.91 -1.78 2.43
CA ALA A 75 -7.28 -2.87 3.16
C ALA A 75 -8.13 -4.14 3.16
N ARG A 76 -9.46 -4.01 3.29
CA ARG A 76 -10.40 -5.14 3.16
C ARG A 76 -10.33 -5.80 1.79
N LYS A 77 -10.15 -5.06 0.69
CA LYS A 77 -10.05 -5.64 -0.66
C LYS A 77 -8.83 -6.57 -0.78
N PHE A 78 -7.68 -6.16 -0.24
CA PHE A 78 -6.49 -7.01 -0.18
C PHE A 78 -6.70 -8.24 0.69
N ASN A 79 -7.33 -8.05 1.85
CA ASN A 79 -7.66 -9.15 2.74
C ASN A 79 -8.55 -10.21 2.08
N THR A 80 -9.58 -9.79 1.35
CA THR A 80 -10.43 -10.69 0.54
C THR A 80 -9.66 -11.36 -0.60
N ALA A 81 -8.60 -10.72 -1.12
CA ALA A 81 -7.70 -11.28 -2.12
C ALA A 81 -6.58 -12.17 -1.53
N GLY A 82 -6.63 -12.50 -0.22
CA GLY A 82 -5.64 -13.36 0.43
C GLY A 82 -4.32 -12.65 0.80
N VAL A 83 -4.28 -11.33 0.77
CA VAL A 83 -3.10 -10.52 1.14
C VAL A 83 -3.39 -9.77 2.44
N SER A 84 -2.52 -9.90 3.43
CA SER A 84 -2.65 -9.11 4.67
C SER A 84 -2.51 -7.62 4.37
N ALA A 85 -3.11 -6.77 5.19
CA ALA A 85 -2.92 -5.32 5.08
C ALA A 85 -2.70 -4.69 6.45
N VAL A 86 -1.90 -3.64 6.50
CA VAL A 86 -1.71 -2.79 7.66
C VAL A 86 -1.95 -1.35 7.26
N ALA A 87 -2.86 -0.67 7.95
CA ALA A 87 -3.02 0.77 7.84
C ALA A 87 -2.34 1.43 9.03
N VAL A 88 -1.36 2.30 8.75
CA VAL A 88 -0.63 3.03 9.79
C VAL A 88 -1.28 4.39 10.04
N ASN A 89 -1.17 4.89 11.27
CA ASN A 89 -1.58 6.26 11.60
C ASN A 89 -0.39 7.25 11.64
N VAL A 90 0.84 6.74 11.53
CA VAL A 90 2.08 7.53 11.59
C VAL A 90 2.55 7.96 10.20
N ARG A 91 3.28 9.07 10.18
CA ARG A 91 3.96 9.65 9.01
C ARG A 91 5.39 10.08 9.36
N SER A 92 5.96 9.54 10.44
CA SER A 92 7.36 9.77 10.79
C SER A 92 8.25 8.73 10.14
N TYR A 93 9.48 9.11 9.82
CA TYR A 93 10.50 8.22 9.27
C TYR A 93 10.65 6.95 10.13
N ASP A 94 10.88 7.12 11.44
CA ASP A 94 11.08 5.99 12.35
C ASP A 94 9.82 5.13 12.51
N GLY A 95 8.64 5.72 12.43
CA GLY A 95 7.38 4.98 12.51
C GLY A 95 7.19 4.06 11.30
N ILE A 96 7.48 4.56 10.09
CA ILE A 96 7.40 3.75 8.86
C ILE A 96 8.49 2.67 8.88
N LYS A 97 9.74 3.04 9.17
CA LYS A 97 10.85 2.10 9.28
C LYS A 97 10.57 0.97 10.28
N SER A 98 10.14 1.32 11.50
CA SER A 98 9.83 0.33 12.54
C SER A 98 8.66 -0.58 12.15
N THR A 99 7.68 -0.08 11.38
CA THR A 99 6.59 -0.91 10.86
C THR A 99 7.11 -1.96 9.87
N ILE A 100 8.00 -1.56 8.95
CA ILE A 100 8.59 -2.49 7.97
C ILE A 100 9.40 -3.57 8.70
N GLU A 101 10.27 -3.17 9.61
CA GLU A 101 11.12 -4.08 10.40
C GLU A 101 10.27 -5.05 11.23
N TYR A 102 9.29 -4.54 11.96
CA TYR A 102 8.39 -5.37 12.78
C TYR A 102 7.66 -6.43 11.94
N LEU A 103 7.12 -6.06 10.77
CA LEU A 103 6.42 -7.00 9.90
C LEU A 103 7.40 -8.04 9.32
N ALA A 104 8.60 -7.64 8.93
CA ALA A 104 9.62 -8.56 8.43
C ALA A 104 10.05 -9.59 9.48
N ASP A 105 10.21 -9.15 10.74
CA ASP A 105 10.54 -9.99 11.90
C ASP A 105 9.39 -10.95 12.24
N ASN A 106 8.14 -10.54 11.99
CA ASN A 106 6.94 -11.38 12.15
C ASN A 106 6.64 -12.27 10.91
N GLY A 107 7.62 -12.44 10.04
CA GLY A 107 7.61 -13.45 8.98
C GLY A 107 6.96 -13.01 7.66
N TYR A 108 6.61 -11.73 7.51
CA TYR A 108 6.22 -11.19 6.20
C TYR A 108 7.47 -11.04 5.32
N LYS A 109 7.49 -11.71 4.16
CA LYS A 109 8.66 -11.73 3.25
C LYS A 109 8.40 -11.06 1.90
N ASP A 110 7.16 -10.64 1.66
CA ASP A 110 6.75 -9.89 0.47
C ASP A 110 5.88 -8.71 0.93
N ILE A 111 6.55 -7.61 1.27
CA ILE A 111 5.97 -6.36 1.78
C ILE A 111 5.85 -5.37 0.62
N SER A 112 4.62 -4.90 0.40
CA SER A 112 4.33 -3.78 -0.50
C SER A 112 3.98 -2.54 0.31
N LEU A 113 4.36 -1.35 -0.17
CA LEU A 113 4.00 -0.09 0.47
C LEU A 113 3.18 0.79 -0.48
N VAL A 114 2.17 1.46 0.07
CA VAL A 114 1.36 2.47 -0.63
C VAL A 114 1.35 3.73 0.22
N GLY A 115 2.03 4.77 -0.26
CA GLY A 115 2.09 6.07 0.41
C GLY A 115 1.43 7.15 -0.43
N ALA A 116 0.57 7.97 0.20
CA ALA A 116 -0.10 9.08 -0.46
C ALA A 116 0.39 10.44 0.05
N SER A 117 0.63 11.42 -0.84
CA SER A 117 1.04 12.78 -0.45
C SER A 117 2.23 12.77 0.52
N LEU A 118 2.11 13.34 1.72
CA LEU A 118 3.11 13.29 2.79
C LEU A 118 3.50 11.85 3.18
N GLY A 119 2.56 10.92 3.22
CA GLY A 119 2.86 9.50 3.44
C GLY A 119 3.69 8.88 2.31
N GLY A 120 3.48 9.35 1.08
CA GLY A 120 4.29 8.98 -0.09
C GLY A 120 5.72 9.50 0.00
N ARG A 121 5.89 10.75 0.42
CA ARG A 121 7.21 11.35 0.67
C ARG A 121 8.00 10.54 1.70
N VAL A 122 7.43 10.33 2.88
CA VAL A 122 8.14 9.66 3.99
C VAL A 122 8.49 8.22 3.63
N MET A 123 7.59 7.52 2.92
CA MET A 123 7.87 6.19 2.38
C MET A 123 9.08 6.20 1.45
N LEU A 124 9.14 7.15 0.51
CA LEU A 124 10.26 7.28 -0.42
C LEU A 124 11.57 7.56 0.30
N ASP A 125 11.57 8.49 1.26
CA ASP A 125 12.75 8.83 2.06
C ASP A 125 13.29 7.60 2.80
N VAL A 126 12.42 6.89 3.52
CA VAL A 126 12.76 5.64 4.25
C VAL A 126 13.33 4.58 3.31
N LEU A 127 12.71 4.35 2.15
CA LEU A 127 13.15 3.33 1.20
C LEU A 127 14.40 3.74 0.39
N SER A 128 14.73 5.03 0.32
CA SER A 128 15.92 5.53 -0.36
C SER A 128 17.19 5.36 0.48
N GLU A 129 17.05 5.42 1.80
CA GLU A 129 18.16 5.39 2.75
C GLU A 129 18.37 4.03 3.42
N ASN A 130 17.43 3.09 3.25
CA ASN A 130 17.49 1.78 3.88
C ASN A 130 17.24 0.66 2.85
N ASP A 131 17.95 -0.45 3.02
CA ASP A 131 17.70 -1.67 2.26
C ASP A 131 16.85 -2.64 3.08
N PHE A 132 15.62 -2.92 2.62
CA PHE A 132 14.71 -3.86 3.26
C PHE A 132 14.50 -5.08 2.36
N PRO A 133 15.16 -6.22 2.63
CA PRO A 133 15.04 -7.42 1.80
C PRO A 133 13.61 -7.97 1.66
N ALA A 134 12.75 -7.73 2.66
CA ALA A 134 11.35 -8.14 2.64
C ALA A 134 10.44 -7.23 1.80
N VAL A 135 10.91 -6.04 1.39
CA VAL A 135 10.14 -5.11 0.57
C VAL A 135 10.35 -5.42 -0.91
N SER A 136 9.25 -5.56 -1.63
CA SER A 136 9.24 -5.94 -3.06
C SER A 136 8.70 -4.83 -3.97
N ARG A 137 7.74 -4.05 -3.46
CA ARG A 137 6.95 -3.10 -4.25
C ARG A 137 6.67 -1.83 -3.47
N LEU A 138 6.66 -0.71 -4.17
CA LEU A 138 6.19 0.58 -3.63
C LEU A 138 5.28 1.27 -4.64
N ILE A 139 4.25 1.93 -4.11
CA ILE A 139 3.34 2.78 -4.88
C ILE A 139 3.32 4.17 -4.24
N ALA A 140 3.74 5.17 -5.00
CA ALA A 140 3.69 6.56 -4.60
C ALA A 140 2.49 7.26 -5.27
N LEU A 141 1.47 7.56 -4.47
CA LEU A 141 0.24 8.22 -4.92
C LEU A 141 0.37 9.73 -4.72
N SER A 142 0.79 10.41 -5.79
CA SER A 142 1.07 11.86 -5.84
C SER A 142 1.85 12.33 -4.61
N PRO A 143 3.07 11.81 -4.39
CA PRO A 143 3.85 12.14 -3.21
C PRO A 143 4.18 13.63 -3.18
N TYR A 144 4.08 14.24 -2.00
CA TYR A 144 4.43 15.65 -1.82
C TYR A 144 5.93 15.72 -1.49
N ASP A 145 6.78 15.72 -2.53
CA ASP A 145 8.25 15.59 -2.44
C ASP A 145 8.72 14.16 -2.14
N GLY A 146 10.02 13.97 -1.92
CA GLY A 146 10.65 12.73 -1.46
C GLY A 146 11.86 12.31 -2.29
N SER A 147 12.68 11.43 -1.72
CA SER A 147 13.89 10.93 -2.38
C SER A 147 13.59 9.95 -3.52
N SER A 148 14.42 9.98 -4.56
CA SER A 148 14.38 8.99 -5.63
C SER A 148 14.97 7.65 -5.16
N ILE A 149 14.42 6.54 -5.66
CA ILE A 149 14.85 5.19 -5.27
C ILE A 149 15.92 4.71 -6.25
N LYS A 150 17.18 4.71 -5.81
CA LYS A 150 18.34 4.42 -6.67
C LYS A 150 18.64 2.94 -6.90
N ASN A 151 18.08 2.05 -6.09
CA ASN A 151 18.27 0.60 -6.26
C ASN A 151 17.19 -0.02 -7.17
N ASN A 152 17.49 -1.19 -7.73
CA ASN A 152 16.60 -1.95 -8.61
C ASN A 152 15.80 -3.05 -7.89
N ARG A 153 15.89 -3.15 -6.55
CA ARG A 153 15.20 -4.18 -5.75
C ARG A 153 13.69 -4.00 -5.83
N TYR A 154 13.22 -2.77 -5.66
CA TYR A 154 11.79 -2.49 -5.56
C TYR A 154 11.19 -2.25 -6.95
N LYS A 155 10.08 -2.93 -7.25
CA LYS A 155 9.19 -2.48 -8.35
C LYS A 155 8.46 -1.23 -7.90
N LYS A 156 8.46 -0.19 -8.73
CA LYS A 156 7.88 1.12 -8.38
C LYS A 156 6.69 1.45 -9.28
N LEU A 157 5.61 1.94 -8.70
CA LEU A 157 4.51 2.56 -9.44
C LEU A 157 4.25 3.97 -8.90
N PHE A 158 4.31 4.96 -9.78
CA PHE A 158 3.90 6.32 -9.47
C PHE A 158 2.52 6.56 -10.06
N ILE A 159 1.58 7.08 -9.28
CA ILE A 159 0.25 7.46 -9.75
C ILE A 159 0.06 8.94 -9.45
N ILE A 160 -0.18 9.74 -10.49
CA ILE A 160 -0.19 11.19 -10.40
C ILE A 160 -1.27 11.85 -11.23
N SER A 161 -1.78 12.95 -10.71
CA SER A 161 -2.68 13.87 -11.40
C SER A 161 -1.89 14.88 -12.24
N ALA A 162 -2.16 14.95 -13.54
CA ALA A 162 -1.48 15.85 -14.48
C ALA A 162 -1.69 17.34 -14.13
N ARG A 163 -2.83 17.66 -13.52
CA ARG A 163 -3.21 19.02 -13.11
C ARG A 163 -3.35 19.13 -11.59
N ASP A 164 -2.63 18.31 -10.83
CA ASP A 164 -2.68 18.30 -9.37
C ASP A 164 -2.68 19.73 -8.81
N HIS A 165 -3.69 20.07 -8.02
CA HIS A 165 -3.92 21.45 -7.59
C HIS A 165 -2.81 22.02 -6.68
N TRP A 166 -1.91 21.17 -6.17
CA TRP A 166 -0.71 21.59 -5.44
C TRP A 166 0.51 21.84 -6.34
N GLY A 167 0.37 21.68 -7.66
CA GLY A 167 1.46 21.94 -8.62
C GLY A 167 2.60 20.91 -8.57
N ILE A 168 2.39 19.74 -7.96
CA ILE A 168 3.45 18.75 -7.72
C ILE A 168 3.82 17.90 -8.94
N TYR A 169 3.12 18.05 -10.06
CA TYR A 169 3.28 17.19 -11.23
C TYR A 169 4.75 17.08 -11.69
N ARG A 170 5.43 18.21 -11.86
CA ARG A 170 6.83 18.25 -12.30
C ARG A 170 7.78 17.64 -11.28
N ALA A 171 7.56 17.89 -9.98
CA ALA A 171 8.41 17.36 -8.91
C ALA A 171 8.36 15.83 -8.89
N VAL A 172 7.17 15.24 -8.93
CA VAL A 172 7.01 13.78 -8.95
C VAL A 172 7.56 13.17 -10.25
N LYS A 173 7.40 13.84 -11.40
CA LYS A 173 8.04 13.40 -12.66
C LYS A 173 9.56 13.39 -12.54
N GLY A 174 10.15 14.35 -11.82
CA GLY A 174 11.57 14.36 -11.47
C GLY A 174 11.97 13.14 -10.65
N ILE A 175 11.26 12.86 -9.55
CA ILE A 175 11.51 11.67 -8.69
C ILE A 175 11.40 10.38 -9.49
N TYR A 176 10.36 10.25 -10.33
CA TYR A 176 10.18 9.10 -11.22
C TYR A 176 11.35 8.96 -12.19
N ALA A 177 11.72 10.02 -12.91
CA ALA A 177 12.81 10.00 -13.89
C ALA A 177 14.13 9.60 -13.24
N ASP A 178 14.39 10.09 -12.03
CA ASP A 178 15.63 9.91 -11.29
C ASP A 178 15.70 8.57 -10.50
N SER A 179 14.58 7.86 -10.35
CA SER A 179 14.54 6.53 -9.73
C SER A 179 15.03 5.42 -10.67
N ALA A 180 15.61 4.35 -10.15
CA ALA A 180 16.05 3.21 -10.93
C ALA A 180 14.88 2.29 -11.37
N GLU A 181 15.06 1.63 -12.51
CA GLU A 181 14.17 0.55 -12.97
C GLU A 181 14.15 -0.64 -11.98
N PRO A 182 13.09 -1.46 -11.93
CA PRO A 182 11.85 -1.36 -12.71
C PRO A 182 10.86 -0.34 -12.13
N LYS A 183 10.37 0.59 -12.97
CA LYS A 183 9.40 1.62 -12.60
C LYS A 183 8.32 1.85 -13.65
N ARG A 184 7.10 2.12 -13.19
CA ARG A 184 5.94 2.51 -14.02
C ARG A 184 5.36 3.83 -13.52
N ILE A 185 4.73 4.57 -14.41
CA ILE A 185 3.97 5.78 -14.06
C ILE A 185 2.58 5.71 -14.69
N LYS A 186 1.58 6.15 -13.92
CA LYS A 186 0.20 6.35 -14.36
C LYS A 186 -0.19 7.80 -14.15
N GLU A 187 -0.53 8.47 -15.23
CA GLU A 187 -0.91 9.88 -15.22
C GLU A 187 -2.41 9.99 -15.48
N LEU A 188 -3.10 10.78 -14.67
CA LEU A 188 -4.55 10.97 -14.71
C LEU A 188 -4.84 12.43 -15.07
N ASP A 189 -5.71 12.68 -16.04
CA ASP A 189 -6.12 14.04 -16.38
C ASP A 189 -7.15 14.58 -15.35
N THR A 190 -6.65 14.93 -14.18
CA THR A 190 -7.44 15.48 -13.09
C THR A 190 -6.61 16.45 -12.26
N ALA A 191 -7.29 17.23 -11.42
CA ALA A 191 -6.68 18.08 -10.41
C ALA A 191 -6.69 17.46 -9.00
N VAL A 192 -7.34 16.30 -8.84
CA VAL A 192 -7.51 15.64 -7.54
C VAL A 192 -6.17 15.18 -6.97
N HIS A 193 -5.89 15.51 -5.71
CA HIS A 193 -4.61 15.21 -5.09
C HIS A 193 -4.59 13.84 -4.37
N ALA A 194 -3.56 13.05 -4.66
CA ALA A 194 -3.14 11.89 -3.87
C ALA A 194 -4.29 10.95 -3.44
N GLN A 195 -4.50 10.73 -2.15
CA GLN A 195 -5.47 9.77 -1.62
C GLN A 195 -6.93 10.11 -2.00
N HIS A 196 -7.23 11.36 -2.35
CA HIS A 196 -8.54 11.72 -2.89
C HIS A 196 -8.82 11.06 -4.25
N LEU A 197 -7.80 10.61 -4.98
CA LEU A 197 -7.98 9.83 -6.21
C LEU A 197 -8.75 8.53 -5.99
N LEU A 198 -8.83 8.04 -4.74
CA LEU A 198 -9.64 6.87 -4.37
C LEU A 198 -11.11 7.21 -4.09
N LYS A 199 -11.51 8.48 -4.26
CA LYS A 199 -12.85 9.01 -4.01
C LYS A 199 -13.25 9.94 -5.17
N GLY A 200 -13.69 9.38 -6.28
CA GLY A 200 -14.09 10.16 -7.46
C GLY A 200 -14.10 9.35 -8.74
N GLU A 201 -14.11 10.05 -9.87
CA GLU A 201 -14.16 9.48 -11.22
C GLU A 201 -13.09 8.40 -11.45
N PHE A 202 -11.85 8.69 -11.06
CA PHE A 202 -10.72 7.77 -11.24
C PHE A 202 -10.59 6.71 -10.14
N ALA A 203 -11.50 6.66 -9.16
CA ALA A 203 -11.34 5.78 -7.98
C ALA A 203 -11.26 4.29 -8.35
N LYS A 204 -12.08 3.85 -9.31
CA LYS A 204 -12.05 2.46 -9.80
C LYS A 204 -10.73 2.16 -10.50
N GLU A 205 -10.34 3.03 -11.43
CA GLU A 205 -9.11 2.89 -12.21
C GLU A 205 -7.85 2.88 -11.33
N VAL A 206 -7.77 3.79 -10.35
CA VAL A 206 -6.64 3.86 -9.41
C VAL A 206 -6.62 2.66 -8.48
N SER A 207 -7.79 2.25 -7.97
CA SER A 207 -7.90 1.04 -7.14
C SER A 207 -7.41 -0.19 -7.89
N GLU A 208 -7.85 -0.36 -9.15
CA GLU A 208 -7.47 -1.49 -9.99
C GLU A 208 -5.98 -1.49 -10.31
N ALA A 209 -5.39 -0.33 -10.65
CA ALA A 209 -3.96 -0.20 -10.90
C ALA A 209 -3.11 -0.59 -9.68
N ILE A 210 -3.50 -0.15 -8.48
CA ILE A 210 -2.81 -0.52 -7.24
C ILE A 210 -2.95 -2.02 -6.95
N MET A 211 -4.16 -2.55 -7.05
CA MET A 211 -4.42 -3.98 -6.80
C MET A 211 -3.64 -4.87 -7.77
N GLN A 212 -3.69 -4.57 -9.07
CA GLN A 212 -2.95 -5.32 -10.09
C GLN A 212 -1.45 -5.29 -9.81
N PHE A 213 -0.89 -4.10 -9.55
CA PHE A 213 0.54 -3.96 -9.31
C PHE A 213 1.05 -4.77 -8.11
N ILE A 214 0.25 -4.86 -7.04
CA ILE A 214 0.59 -5.63 -5.84
C ILE A 214 0.39 -7.14 -6.05
N LEU A 215 -0.62 -7.54 -6.81
CA LEU A 215 -0.97 -8.95 -7.01
C LEU A 215 -0.20 -9.65 -8.14
N GLU A 216 0.40 -8.89 -9.07
CA GLU A 216 1.37 -9.37 -10.07
C GLU A 216 2.53 -10.15 -9.43
#